data_AF-A0A6S6LWW7-F1
#
_entry.id   AF-A0A6S6LWW7-F1
#
_cell.length_a   1.000
_cell.length_b   1.000
_cell.length_c   1.000
_cell.angle_alpha   90.00
_cell.angle_beta   90.00
_cell.angle_gamma   90.00
#
_symmetry.space_group_name_H-M   'P 1'
#
loop_
_entity.id
_entity.type
_entity.pdbx_description
1 polymer ?
#
loop_
_entity_poly.entity_id
_entity_poly.type
_entity_poly.pdbx_seq_one_letter_code
_entity_poly.pdbx_strand_id
1 'polypeptide(L)'
;MAQININWHWITYEIGSKWKKDVLPQLGKLEISESDLSSSVYVIRVAGYFAIKYPKAISPVLYIGEGNFKTRIEQHRNWLGNMSEIMSEFPLEIAFCLPKCTGNNHCRHKDTEAAMLHAFKDKFGLAPLKNKQMEYARIDHEYLPRLAFNDAINIGRGVRCDWAIEPMPSNIHYNEYHRV
;
A
#
# COMPACT_ATOMS: atom_id res chain seq x y z
N MET A 1 6.39 -23.04 -6.57
CA MET A 1 6.11 -21.82 -7.37
C MET A 1 4.71 -21.96 -7.96
N ALA A 2 3.87 -20.95 -7.80
CA ALA A 2 2.51 -20.91 -8.33
C ALA A 2 2.25 -19.55 -8.97
N GLN A 3 1.32 -19.48 -9.93
CA GLN A 3 0.87 -18.23 -10.53
C GLN A 3 -0.12 -17.53 -9.60
N ILE A 4 0.20 -16.29 -9.22
CA ILE A 4 -0.64 -15.44 -8.38
C ILE A 4 -1.21 -14.32 -9.24
N ASN A 5 -2.53 -14.32 -9.39
CA ASN A 5 -3.26 -13.25 -10.05
C ASN A 5 -3.45 -12.08 -9.08
N ILE A 6 -2.97 -10.91 -9.50
CA ILE A 6 -3.05 -9.64 -8.80
C ILE A 6 -3.97 -8.74 -9.60
N ASN A 7 -5.12 -8.40 -9.00
CA ASN A 7 -6.02 -7.39 -9.51
C ASN A 7 -6.21 -6.32 -8.44
N TRP A 8 -5.89 -5.07 -8.77
CA TRP A 8 -5.95 -3.95 -7.84
C TRP A 8 -7.32 -3.29 -7.88
N HIS A 9 -7.86 -3.09 -6.69
CA HIS A 9 -9.05 -2.33 -6.41
C HIS A 9 -8.67 -1.08 -5.63
N TRP A 10 -9.35 0.01 -5.89
CA TRP A 10 -8.99 1.33 -5.37
C TRP A 10 -10.17 1.90 -4.58
N ILE A 11 -9.87 2.42 -3.39
CA ILE A 11 -10.83 3.17 -2.59
C ILE A 11 -10.20 4.48 -2.13
N THR A 12 -11.04 5.49 -2.00
CA THR A 12 -10.67 6.73 -1.31
C THR A 12 -10.92 6.53 0.19
N TYR A 13 -9.96 6.97 0.99
CA TYR A 13 -10.04 6.88 2.45
C TYR A 13 -9.74 8.24 3.08
N GLU A 14 -10.67 8.73 3.88
CA GLU A 14 -10.45 9.87 4.75
C GLU A 14 -10.29 9.36 6.18
N ILE A 15 -9.47 10.01 7.00
CA ILE A 15 -9.21 9.53 8.37
C ILE A 15 -10.48 9.49 9.23
N GLY A 16 -11.44 10.39 8.94
CA GLY A 16 -12.76 10.40 9.55
C GLY A 16 -13.77 9.40 8.95
N SER A 17 -13.42 8.70 7.86
CA SER A 17 -14.30 7.74 7.19
C SER A 17 -14.72 6.62 8.13
N LYS A 18 -16.02 6.35 8.21
CA LYS A 18 -16.62 5.25 8.95
C LYS A 18 -16.78 4.04 8.03
N TRP A 19 -16.31 2.87 8.47
CA TRP A 19 -16.31 1.64 7.68
C TRP A 19 -17.64 1.37 6.96
N LYS A 20 -18.75 1.27 7.71
CA LYS A 20 -20.07 0.93 7.16
C LYS A 20 -20.64 2.02 6.25
N LYS A 21 -20.32 3.29 6.50
CA LYS A 21 -20.93 4.43 5.81
C LYS A 21 -20.16 4.81 4.55
N ASP A 22 -18.84 4.75 4.60
CA ASP A 22 -17.97 5.37 3.61
C ASP A 22 -17.13 4.34 2.83
N VAL A 23 -16.68 3.26 3.48
CA VAL A 23 -15.83 2.23 2.84
C VAL A 23 -16.68 1.10 2.23
N LEU A 24 -17.63 0.55 2.99
CA LEU A 24 -18.45 -0.58 2.55
C LEU A 24 -19.23 -0.30 1.26
N PRO A 25 -19.80 0.91 1.02
CA PRO A 25 -20.43 1.21 -0.26
C PRO A 25 -19.46 1.23 -1.44
N GLN A 26 -18.19 1.61 -1.24
CA GLN A 26 -17.17 1.54 -2.29
C GLN A 26 -16.85 0.08 -2.64
N LEU A 27 -16.73 -0.79 -1.64
CA LEU A 27 -16.53 -2.23 -1.86
C LEU A 27 -17.71 -2.87 -2.59
N GLY A 28 -18.95 -2.48 -2.24
CA GLY A 28 -20.15 -2.95 -2.91
C GLY A 28 -20.19 -2.60 -4.41
N LYS A 29 -19.72 -1.42 -4.80
CA LYS A 29 -19.58 -1.03 -6.22
C LYS A 29 -18.53 -1.86 -6.97
N LEU A 30 -17.58 -2.44 -6.25
CA LEU A 30 -16.54 -3.32 -6.78
C LEU A 30 -16.95 -4.81 -6.73
N GLU A 31 -18.18 -5.11 -6.27
CA GLU A 31 -18.68 -6.47 -6.07
C GLU A 31 -17.82 -7.30 -5.10
N ILE A 32 -17.20 -6.63 -4.11
CA ILE A 32 -16.36 -7.25 -3.09
C ILE A 32 -17.08 -7.26 -1.75
N SER A 33 -17.14 -8.43 -1.12
CA SER A 33 -17.73 -8.61 0.20
C SER A 33 -16.68 -8.46 1.31
N GLU A 34 -17.11 -8.19 2.56
CA GLU A 34 -16.18 -8.13 3.69
C GLU A 34 -15.45 -9.46 3.94
N SER A 35 -16.09 -10.61 3.64
CA SER A 35 -15.48 -11.94 3.79
C SER A 35 -14.27 -12.15 2.86
N ASP A 36 -14.29 -11.53 1.69
CA ASP A 36 -13.21 -11.64 0.72
C ASP A 36 -11.93 -10.95 1.20
N LEU A 37 -12.06 -9.97 2.11
CA LEU A 37 -10.96 -9.13 2.60
C LEU A 37 -10.11 -9.78 3.70
N SER A 38 -10.40 -11.03 4.07
CA SER A 38 -9.72 -11.75 5.15
C SER A 38 -8.23 -12.02 4.88
N SER A 39 -7.82 -12.07 3.61
CA SER A 39 -6.44 -12.32 3.16
C SER A 39 -6.10 -11.41 1.99
N SER A 40 -6.07 -10.10 2.27
CA SER A 40 -5.75 -9.07 1.28
C SER A 40 -4.30 -8.63 1.38
N VAL A 41 -3.80 -8.03 0.30
CA VAL A 41 -2.59 -7.18 0.31
C VAL A 41 -3.02 -5.78 -0.07
N TYR A 42 -2.56 -4.77 0.64
CA TYR A 42 -2.97 -3.39 0.45
C TYR A 42 -1.78 -2.43 0.50
N VAL A 43 -1.97 -1.29 -0.17
CA VAL A 43 -1.01 -0.20 -0.29
C VAL A 43 -1.71 1.09 0.10
N ILE A 44 -1.23 1.74 1.15
CA ILE A 44 -1.71 3.06 1.57
C ILE A 44 -0.85 4.11 0.88
N ARG A 45 -1.51 5.03 0.20
CA ARG A 45 -0.88 6.08 -0.61
C ARG A 45 -1.39 7.45 -0.19
N VAL A 46 -0.52 8.44 -0.33
CA VAL A 46 -0.99 9.83 -0.47
C VAL A 46 -1.66 9.99 -1.83
N ALA A 47 -2.77 10.73 -1.90
CA ALA A 47 -3.42 11.07 -3.15
C ALA A 47 -3.22 12.55 -3.50
N GLY A 48 -3.54 12.92 -4.75
CA GLY A 48 -3.49 14.30 -5.23
C GLY A 48 -2.09 14.79 -5.61
N TYR A 49 -1.76 16.00 -5.16
CA TYR A 49 -0.61 16.76 -5.67
C TYR A 49 0.73 16.43 -5.05
N PHE A 50 0.81 15.49 -4.11
CA PHE A 50 2.05 15.19 -3.43
C PHE A 50 2.41 13.72 -3.49
N ALA A 51 3.70 13.47 -3.43
CA ALA A 51 4.30 12.15 -3.31
C ALA A 51 5.50 12.21 -2.36
N ILE A 52 6.01 11.04 -1.99
CA ILE A 52 7.24 10.94 -1.21
C ILE A 52 8.41 10.82 -2.18
N LYS A 53 9.41 11.69 -2.01
CA LYS A 53 10.71 11.49 -2.64
C LYS A 53 11.36 10.31 -1.93
N TYR A 54 11.82 9.32 -2.68
CA TYR A 54 12.65 8.21 -2.22
C TYR A 54 14.03 8.32 -2.90
N PRO A 55 15.09 7.61 -2.44
CA PRO A 55 16.45 7.81 -2.94
C PRO A 55 16.62 7.67 -4.46
N LYS A 56 15.90 6.73 -5.08
CA LYS A 56 16.02 6.46 -6.54
C LYS A 56 14.94 7.13 -7.38
N ALA A 57 13.75 7.37 -6.82
CA ALA A 57 12.58 7.87 -7.56
C ALA A 57 11.50 8.40 -6.60
N ILE A 58 10.40 8.92 -7.15
CA ILE A 58 9.25 9.44 -6.38
C ILE A 58 8.12 8.41 -6.39
N SER A 59 7.45 8.22 -5.25
CA SER A 59 6.28 7.33 -5.13
C SER A 59 5.24 7.89 -4.14
N PRO A 60 3.93 7.72 -4.39
CA PRO A 60 2.89 8.11 -3.46
C PRO A 60 2.73 7.13 -2.28
N VAL A 61 3.41 5.99 -2.29
CA VAL A 61 3.22 4.93 -1.28
C VAL A 61 3.78 5.37 0.07
N LEU A 62 2.99 5.16 1.12
CA LEU A 62 3.40 5.33 2.52
C LEU A 62 3.64 3.98 3.20
N TYR A 63 2.83 2.98 2.85
CA TYR A 63 2.83 1.69 3.52
C TYR A 63 2.30 0.58 2.60
N ILE A 64 2.89 -0.61 2.69
CA ILE A 64 2.41 -1.86 2.08
C ILE A 64 2.19 -2.85 3.21
N GLY A 65 1.06 -3.57 3.20
CA GLY A 65 0.78 -4.58 4.23
C GLY A 65 -0.17 -5.67 3.79
N GLU A 66 -0.29 -6.69 4.62
CA GLU A 66 -1.20 -7.83 4.42
C GLU A 66 -2.19 -8.02 5.58
N GLY A 67 -3.27 -8.73 5.27
CA GLY A 67 -4.13 -9.40 6.24
C GLY A 67 -5.60 -9.08 6.05
N ASN A 68 -6.34 -9.10 7.16
CA ASN A 68 -7.73 -8.66 7.16
C ASN A 68 -7.80 -7.15 6.93
N PHE A 69 -8.22 -6.73 5.74
CA PHE A 69 -8.17 -5.33 5.32
C PHE A 69 -8.87 -4.39 6.31
N LYS A 70 -10.07 -4.76 6.77
CA LYS A 70 -10.87 -3.96 7.70
C LYS A 70 -10.12 -3.69 8.99
N THR A 71 -9.72 -4.76 9.67
CA THR A 71 -9.02 -4.68 10.96
C THR A 71 -7.72 -3.89 10.81
N ARG A 72 -6.99 -4.10 9.70
CA ARG A 72 -5.72 -3.42 9.44
C ARG A 72 -5.88 -1.92 9.21
N ILE A 73 -6.83 -1.51 8.36
CA ILE A 73 -7.07 -0.08 8.12
C ILE A 73 -7.51 0.64 9.39
N GLU A 74 -8.33 -0.01 10.23
CA GLU A 74 -8.70 0.54 11.54
C GLU A 74 -7.50 0.70 12.48
N GLN A 75 -6.56 -0.25 12.49
CA GLN A 75 -5.31 -0.15 13.27
C GLN A 75 -4.40 1.00 12.79
N HIS A 76 -4.41 1.29 11.49
CA HIS A 76 -3.59 2.34 10.92
C HIS A 76 -4.11 3.77 11.18
N ARG A 77 -5.38 3.91 11.60
CA ARG A 77 -6.01 5.22 11.85
C ARG A 77 -5.20 6.16 12.72
N ASN A 78 -4.57 5.64 13.78
CA ASN A 78 -3.83 6.49 14.71
C ASN A 78 -2.64 7.17 14.04
N TRP A 79 -1.81 6.43 13.30
CA TRP A 79 -0.66 7.04 12.65
C TRP A 79 -1.04 7.81 11.38
N LEU A 80 -2.13 7.43 10.71
CA LEU A 80 -2.71 8.23 9.62
C LEU A 80 -3.19 9.59 10.14
N GLY A 81 -3.85 9.61 11.31
CA GLY A 81 -4.23 10.81 12.04
C GLY A 81 -3.05 11.76 12.27
N ASN A 82 -1.97 11.24 12.86
CA ASN A 82 -0.75 12.04 13.09
C ASN A 82 -0.15 12.62 11.79
N MET A 83 -0.26 11.91 10.66
CA MET A 83 0.19 12.45 9.36
C MET A 83 -0.72 13.57 8.86
N SER A 84 -2.03 13.46 9.07
CA SER A 84 -2.98 14.50 8.63
C SER A 84 -2.90 15.79 9.41
N GLU A 85 -2.55 15.74 10.70
CA GLU A 85 -2.29 16.94 11.51
C GLU A 85 -1.13 17.77 10.95
N ILE A 86 -0.13 17.11 10.37
CA ILE A 86 1.03 17.78 9.75
C ILE A 86 0.68 18.38 8.39
N MET A 87 -0.28 17.78 7.67
CA MET A 87 -0.42 18.00 6.23
C MET A 87 -1.76 18.56 5.77
N SER A 88 -2.73 18.85 6.66
CA SER A 88 -4.06 19.43 6.37
C SER A 88 -4.81 18.77 5.19
N GLU A 89 -5.77 17.89 5.49
CA GLU A 89 -6.68 17.26 4.51
C GLU A 89 -5.99 16.67 3.27
N PHE A 90 -5.08 15.73 3.50
CA PHE A 90 -4.63 14.84 2.44
C PHE A 90 -5.65 13.73 2.20
N PRO A 91 -6.29 13.64 1.02
CA PRO A 91 -7.01 12.43 0.66
C PRO A 91 -6.01 11.27 0.60
N LEU A 92 -6.35 10.16 1.25
CA LEU A 92 -5.59 8.92 1.12
C LEU A 92 -6.26 8.07 0.06
N GLU A 93 -5.44 7.37 -0.70
CA GLU A 93 -5.87 6.36 -1.64
C GLU A 93 -5.36 5.03 -1.14
N ILE A 94 -6.23 4.03 -1.09
CA ILE A 94 -5.84 2.69 -0.70
C ILE A 94 -6.10 1.76 -1.88
N ALA A 95 -5.01 1.20 -2.40
CA ALA A 95 -5.07 0.10 -3.34
C ALA A 95 -5.10 -1.20 -2.53
N PHE A 96 -5.96 -2.14 -2.89
CA PHE A 96 -5.91 -3.48 -2.32
C PHE A 96 -6.14 -4.53 -3.40
N CYS A 97 -5.53 -5.69 -3.23
CA CYS A 97 -5.77 -6.85 -4.08
C CYS A 97 -6.08 -8.07 -3.21
N LEU A 98 -6.73 -9.04 -3.84
CA LEU A 98 -7.02 -10.34 -3.27
C LEU A 98 -6.19 -11.36 -4.05
N PRO A 99 -4.97 -11.70 -3.59
CA PRO A 99 -4.10 -12.62 -4.32
C PRO A 99 -4.81 -13.96 -4.52
N LYS A 100 -5.00 -14.38 -5.78
CA LYS A 100 -5.64 -15.64 -6.15
C LYS A 100 -4.63 -16.54 -6.85
N CYS A 101 -4.53 -17.80 -6.44
CA CYS A 101 -3.70 -18.80 -7.10
C CYS A 101 -4.46 -20.12 -7.27
N THR A 102 -4.08 -20.90 -8.27
CA THR A 102 -4.52 -22.30 -8.38
C THR A 102 -3.71 -23.15 -7.39
N GLY A 103 -4.39 -23.74 -6.40
CA GLY A 103 -3.80 -24.61 -5.38
C GLY A 103 -3.80 -24.07 -3.95
N ASN A 104 -3.44 -24.92 -2.99
CA ASN A 104 -3.40 -24.60 -1.57
C ASN A 104 -2.07 -23.94 -1.17
N ASN A 105 -1.92 -22.64 -1.45
CA ASN A 105 -0.94 -21.82 -0.73
C ASN A 105 -1.65 -20.88 0.25
N HIS A 106 -1.69 -21.29 1.52
CA HIS A 106 -2.30 -20.52 2.61
C HIS A 106 -1.54 -19.22 2.94
N CYS A 107 -0.27 -19.10 2.56
CA CYS A 107 0.59 -17.94 2.87
C CYS A 107 0.76 -16.96 1.70
N ARG A 108 0.02 -17.13 0.59
CA ARG A 108 0.19 -16.35 -0.64
C ARG A 108 0.14 -14.83 -0.45
N HIS A 109 -0.67 -14.32 0.47
CA HIS A 109 -0.75 -12.88 0.75
C HIS A 109 0.53 -12.36 1.41
N LYS A 110 1.18 -13.15 2.28
CA LYS A 110 2.46 -12.80 2.90
C LYS A 110 3.59 -12.82 1.88
N ASP A 111 3.63 -13.86 1.05
CA ASP A 111 4.61 -13.95 -0.03
C ASP A 111 4.45 -12.78 -1.03
N THR A 112 3.20 -12.41 -1.33
CA THR A 112 2.89 -11.25 -2.18
C THR A 112 3.34 -9.93 -1.56
N GLU A 113 3.06 -9.69 -0.27
CA GLU A 113 3.52 -8.50 0.44
C GLU A 113 5.05 -8.41 0.43
N ALA A 114 5.74 -9.49 0.80
CA ALA A 114 7.19 -9.53 0.80
C ALA A 114 7.76 -9.23 -0.60
N ALA A 115 7.23 -9.87 -1.65
CA ALA A 115 7.64 -9.59 -3.03
C ALA A 115 7.39 -8.13 -3.43
N MET A 116 6.27 -7.53 -3.00
CA MET A 116 5.99 -6.12 -3.23
C MET A 116 6.95 -5.19 -2.50
N LEU A 117 7.29 -5.48 -1.25
CA LEU A 117 8.27 -4.70 -0.47
C LEU A 117 9.66 -4.74 -1.11
N HIS A 118 10.08 -5.90 -1.58
CA HIS A 118 11.34 -6.05 -2.31
C HIS A 118 11.30 -5.30 -3.65
N ALA A 119 10.24 -5.48 -4.45
CA ALA A 119 10.08 -4.76 -5.71
C ALA A 119 10.05 -3.23 -5.51
N PHE A 120 9.44 -2.76 -4.42
CA PHE A 120 9.43 -1.36 -4.04
C PHE A 120 10.84 -0.87 -3.70
N LYS A 121 11.57 -1.57 -2.82
CA LYS A 121 12.94 -1.22 -2.43
C LYS A 121 13.87 -1.20 -3.63
N ASP A 122 13.79 -2.19 -4.50
CA ASP A 122 14.66 -2.28 -5.69
C ASP A 122 14.48 -1.06 -6.58
N LYS A 123 13.21 -0.64 -6.78
CA LYS A 123 12.84 0.49 -7.63
C LYS A 123 13.10 1.86 -7.00
N PHE A 124 12.73 2.05 -5.74
CA PHE A 124 12.73 3.36 -5.07
C PHE A 124 13.93 3.57 -4.13
N GLY A 125 14.67 2.52 -3.81
CA GLY A 125 15.91 2.54 -3.03
C GLY A 125 15.75 2.17 -1.56
N LEU A 126 14.54 2.24 -1.01
CA LEU A 126 14.24 1.89 0.39
C LEU A 126 12.80 1.38 0.54
N ALA A 127 12.47 0.78 1.68
CA ALA A 127 11.11 0.31 1.99
C ALA A 127 10.14 1.50 2.19
N PRO A 128 8.83 1.37 1.96
CA PRO A 128 7.91 2.49 2.16
C PRO A 128 8.06 3.13 3.53
N LEU A 129 7.81 4.45 3.62
CA LEU A 129 8.11 5.28 4.79
C LEU A 129 7.67 4.69 6.14
N LYS A 130 6.55 3.97 6.20
CA LYS A 130 6.00 3.39 7.44
C LYS A 130 6.25 1.89 7.60
N ASN A 131 6.89 1.24 6.62
CA ASN A 131 7.30 -0.15 6.73
C ASN A 131 8.63 -0.24 7.50
N LYS A 132 8.55 -0.64 8.77
CA LYS A 132 9.73 -0.78 9.65
C LYS A 132 10.57 -2.03 9.38
N GLN A 133 9.95 -3.06 8.85
CA GLN A 133 10.56 -4.37 8.62
C GLN A 133 10.17 -4.84 7.22
N MET A 134 11.09 -5.54 6.56
CA MET A 134 10.80 -6.28 5.34
C MET A 134 10.94 -7.76 5.66
N GLU A 135 9.87 -8.51 5.44
CA GLU A 135 9.93 -9.95 5.45
C GLU A 135 10.38 -10.47 4.08
N TYR A 136 11.00 -11.65 4.06
CA TYR A 136 11.33 -12.35 2.83
C TYR A 136 10.19 -13.28 2.43
N ALA A 137 9.90 -13.36 1.14
CA ALA A 137 8.96 -14.33 0.62
C ALA A 137 9.46 -15.74 0.91
N ARG A 138 8.57 -16.62 1.38
CA ARG A 138 8.92 -18.02 1.68
C ARG A 138 9.08 -18.82 0.41
N ILE A 139 8.28 -18.46 -0.60
CA ILE A 139 8.23 -19.12 -1.90
C ILE A 139 8.24 -18.02 -2.96
N ASP A 140 9.10 -18.19 -3.96
CA ASP A 140 9.06 -17.34 -5.14
C ASP A 140 7.89 -17.75 -6.05
N HIS A 141 7.16 -16.75 -6.52
CA HIS A 141 5.91 -16.88 -7.25
C HIS A 141 5.96 -16.09 -8.55
N GLU A 142 5.21 -16.57 -9.54
CA GLU A 142 4.97 -15.79 -10.75
C GLU A 142 3.74 -14.90 -10.51
N TYR A 143 3.91 -13.59 -10.57
CA TYR A 143 2.83 -12.63 -10.39
C TYR A 143 2.26 -12.21 -11.75
N LEU A 144 0.94 -12.32 -11.90
CA LEU A 144 0.22 -12.00 -13.12
C LEU A 144 -0.79 -10.86 -12.87
N PRO A 145 -0.83 -9.83 -13.72
CA PRO A 145 0.16 -9.53 -14.77
C PRO A 145 1.58 -9.31 -14.23
N ARG A 146 2.62 -9.55 -15.05
CA ARG A 146 4.04 -9.45 -14.63
C ARG A 146 4.42 -8.11 -13.99
N LEU A 147 3.75 -7.03 -14.40
CA LEU A 147 3.98 -5.68 -13.90
C LEU A 147 2.88 -5.21 -12.94
N ALA A 148 2.03 -6.10 -12.41
CA ALA A 148 0.88 -5.72 -11.59
C ALA A 148 1.26 -4.85 -10.38
N PHE A 149 2.43 -5.07 -9.77
CA PHE A 149 2.87 -4.26 -8.63
C PHE A 149 3.10 -2.80 -9.01
N ASN A 150 3.49 -2.52 -10.26
CA ASN A 150 3.74 -1.16 -10.73
C ASN A 150 2.49 -0.28 -10.64
N ASP A 151 1.30 -0.85 -10.82
CA ASP A 151 0.06 -0.07 -10.79
C ASP A 151 -0.20 0.48 -9.38
N ALA A 152 0.11 -0.32 -8.35
CA ALA A 152 -0.06 0.08 -6.95
C ALA A 152 1.06 0.98 -6.43
N ILE A 153 2.32 0.80 -6.88
CA ILE A 153 3.46 1.49 -6.28
C ILE A 153 3.92 2.76 -7.02
N ASN A 154 3.53 2.92 -8.28
CA ASN A 154 3.87 4.12 -9.05
C ASN A 154 2.79 5.20 -8.92
N ILE A 155 3.17 6.41 -9.29
CA ILE A 155 2.21 7.46 -9.64
C ILE A 155 1.32 6.92 -10.77
N GLY A 156 0.00 7.03 -10.60
CA GLY A 156 -0.97 6.55 -11.57
C GLY A 156 -0.80 7.20 -12.94
N ARG A 157 -1.18 6.51 -14.01
CA ARG A 157 -1.12 7.08 -15.36
C ARG A 157 -2.02 8.31 -15.45
N GLY A 158 -1.49 9.41 -15.97
CA GLY A 158 -2.22 10.68 -16.09
C GLY A 158 -2.32 11.48 -14.79
N VAL A 159 -1.80 10.96 -13.67
CA VAL A 159 -1.73 11.70 -12.40
C VAL A 159 -0.45 12.52 -12.39
N ARG A 160 -0.58 13.80 -12.03
CA ARG A 160 0.54 14.71 -11.83
C ARG A 160 0.69 15.00 -10.35
N CYS A 161 1.84 14.65 -9.80
CA CYS A 161 2.25 15.10 -8.47
C CYS A 161 3.10 16.35 -8.65
N ASP A 162 2.66 17.48 -8.08
CA ASP A 162 3.37 18.76 -8.17
C ASP A 162 4.48 18.87 -7.11
N TRP A 163 4.34 18.13 -6.01
CA TRP A 163 5.26 18.17 -4.88
C TRP A 163 5.78 16.78 -4.55
N ALA A 164 7.07 16.70 -4.23
CA ALA A 164 7.67 15.53 -3.61
C ALA A 164 8.27 15.95 -2.28
N ILE A 165 7.89 15.27 -1.19
CA ILE A 165 8.35 15.59 0.16
C ILE A 165 9.31 14.54 0.69
N GLU A 166 10.22 14.96 1.57
CA GLU A 166 11.12 14.08 2.31
C GLU A 166 11.20 14.51 3.79
N PRO A 167 11.39 13.58 4.73
CA PRO A 167 11.54 13.94 6.15
C PRO A 167 12.78 14.82 6.37
N MET A 168 12.63 15.88 7.17
CA MET A 168 13.76 16.71 7.66
C MET A 168 14.41 16.08 8.90
N PRO A 169 15.64 16.47 9.32
CA PRO A 169 16.32 15.91 10.49
C PRO A 169 15.52 15.92 11.81
N SER A 170 14.59 16.87 11.96
CA SER A 170 13.69 16.98 13.11
C SER A 170 12.51 16.01 13.08
N ASN A 171 12.26 15.35 11.94
CA ASN A 171 11.16 14.40 11.77
C ASN A 171 11.53 13.03 12.36
N ILE A 172 10.60 12.40 13.07
CA ILE A 172 10.81 11.08 13.70
C ILE A 172 11.17 9.97 12.69
N HIS A 173 10.82 10.14 11.41
CA HIS A 173 11.11 9.19 10.33
C HIS A 173 12.43 9.47 9.60
N TYR A 174 13.16 10.54 9.92
CA TYR A 174 14.40 10.90 9.24
C TYR A 174 15.43 9.78 9.24
N ASN A 175 15.71 9.23 10.42
CA ASN A 175 16.71 8.18 10.57
C ASN A 175 16.31 6.89 9.85
N GLU A 176 15.01 6.55 9.82
CA GLU A 176 14.52 5.38 9.08
C GLU A 176 14.67 5.61 7.56
N TYR A 177 14.35 6.82 7.10
CA TYR A 177 14.41 7.21 5.69
C TYR A 177 15.85 7.34 5.16
N HIS A 178 16.83 7.71 5.99
CA HIS A 178 18.23 7.86 5.60
C HIS A 178 19.14 6.68 5.96
N ARG A 179 18.60 5.58 6.49
CA ARG A 179 19.34 4.33 6.67
C ARG A 179 19.51 3.64 5.32
N VAL A 180 20.65 3.89 4.67
CA VAL A 180 21.10 3.18 3.46
C VAL A 180 21.76 1.86 3.84
#